data_AF-A0A9E4W4G4-F1
#
_entry.id   AF-A0A9E4W4G4-F1
#
_cell.length_a   1.000
_cell.length_b   1.000
_cell.length_c   1.000
_cell.angle_alpha   90.00
_cell.angle_beta   90.00
_cell.angle_gamma   90.00
#
_symmetry.space_group_name_H-M   'P 1'
#
loop_
_entity.id
_entity.type
_entity.pdbx_description
1 polymer ?
#
loop_
_entity_poly.entity_id
_entity_poly.type
_entity_poly.pdbx_seq_one_letter_code
_entity_poly.pdbx_strand_id
1 'polypeptide(L)'
;MPHRDRQTGAAEDVVEDSRDFLAENAMAKAFIPAAHDGIEDIAAKGANDKKKSKLFSFGMGIGLSKNRHNGGDTRDPGTHLDDFPAAASSRVQPRGGRWSSMSHALKSTMRFRPNFASTGPQKPRTNPGASEEFLDELSMDEAIALLEAEMTEDLAPDTFAENERGLARFKPIRQIAEKLNDIFKRRTMTITVENEVVRIVVFQDRDVVAWGVANPKQDPFRGLEMARMDAEYTTRMKGLLNELQFRRLRVVADLPFYVPLMRHLQIPKIPKKYMDSVVVSEVLETVPFLDEEVDIPWQYRRNTEGSDVFAVAVPKKAVDEHVDILQELNVHPQAAYSRSTGLAFAAGISNAIIVHLTKGQAAVILVLEGAAKTVNRVELGAAHLNDELQADLVTQAIEQVEVYYQPDRKSNAVANLPVLITGPLVDDSALADAIARRLPNEIMPFAPAITYPEHFLPHEYAVNIGLALSDMARSKVR
;
A
#
# COMPACT_ATOMS: atom_id res chain seq x y z
N MET A 1 19.77 -44.10 -55.59
CA MET A 1 18.30 -44.26 -55.62
C MET A 1 17.90 -45.41 -54.70
N PRO A 2 16.71 -45.39 -54.05
CA PRO A 2 15.62 -44.40 -54.12
C PRO A 2 15.49 -43.57 -52.81
N HIS A 3 15.17 -42.28 -52.88
CA HIS A 3 13.83 -41.68 -53.03
C HIS A 3 12.86 -42.05 -51.91
N ARG A 4 12.55 -41.07 -51.05
CA ARG A 4 11.19 -40.92 -50.52
C ARG A 4 10.80 -39.46 -50.44
N ASP A 5 9.66 -39.22 -51.07
CA ASP A 5 9.04 -37.94 -51.37
C ASP A 5 8.29 -37.32 -50.19
N ARG A 6 8.19 -35.99 -50.28
CA ARG A 6 7.05 -35.10 -49.98
C ARG A 6 6.03 -35.55 -48.92
N GLN A 7 5.80 -34.65 -47.97
CA GLN A 7 4.49 -34.02 -47.87
C GLN A 7 4.60 -32.59 -47.31
N THR A 8 4.35 -31.63 -48.20
CA THR A 8 3.98 -30.24 -47.92
C THR A 8 2.53 -30.20 -47.48
N GLY A 9 2.27 -29.71 -46.26
CA GLY A 9 0.94 -29.39 -45.75
C GLY A 9 0.79 -27.88 -45.61
N ALA A 10 -0.29 -27.37 -46.17
CA ALA A 10 -0.60 -25.96 -46.41
C ALA A 10 -0.66 -25.09 -45.15
N ALA A 11 -0.06 -23.90 -45.25
CA ALA A 11 -0.40 -22.75 -44.43
C ALA A 11 -1.52 -22.00 -45.15
N GLU A 12 -2.75 -22.13 -44.65
CA GLU A 12 -3.88 -21.27 -45.02
C GLU A 12 -4.10 -20.21 -43.95
N ASP A 13 -4.48 -19.04 -44.46
CA ASP A 13 -4.70 -17.75 -43.82
C ASP A 13 -5.59 -17.80 -42.57
N VAL A 14 -5.12 -17.14 -41.51
CA VAL A 14 -6.00 -16.46 -40.53
C VAL A 14 -5.39 -15.11 -40.23
N VAL A 15 -5.63 -14.15 -41.13
CA VAL A 15 -5.50 -12.71 -40.88
C VAL A 15 -6.92 -12.16 -40.87
N GLU A 16 -7.47 -11.93 -39.69
CA GLU A 16 -8.51 -10.94 -39.37
C GLU A 16 -9.07 -11.25 -37.97
N ASP A 17 -8.42 -10.73 -36.92
CA ASP A 17 -9.09 -10.01 -35.84
C ASP A 17 -8.04 -9.47 -34.85
N SER A 18 -7.59 -8.24 -35.06
CA SER A 18 -6.63 -7.59 -34.15
C SER A 18 -6.87 -6.09 -34.03
N ARG A 19 -8.08 -5.62 -34.34
CA ARG A 19 -8.42 -4.19 -34.26
C ARG A 19 -9.26 -3.80 -33.04
N ASP A 20 -9.79 -4.77 -32.29
CA ASP A 20 -10.62 -4.48 -31.11
C ASP A 20 -9.87 -4.55 -29.76
N PHE A 21 -8.61 -5.02 -29.72
CA PHE A 21 -7.86 -5.18 -28.46
C PHE A 21 -6.94 -3.99 -28.08
N LEU A 22 -6.87 -2.94 -28.91
CA LEU A 22 -6.03 -1.76 -28.65
C LEU A 22 -6.75 -0.63 -27.89
N ALA A 23 -8.05 -0.75 -27.62
CA ALA A 23 -8.79 0.22 -26.81
C ALA A 23 -8.70 -0.07 -25.29
N GLU A 24 -8.37 -1.30 -24.90
CA GLU A 24 -8.40 -1.75 -23.50
C GLU A 24 -7.11 -1.41 -22.72
N ASN A 25 -5.99 -1.15 -23.41
CA ASN A 25 -4.68 -0.86 -22.81
C ASN A 25 -4.30 0.63 -22.75
N ALA A 26 -5.17 1.54 -23.19
CA ALA A 26 -4.90 2.98 -23.16
C ALA A 26 -5.27 3.65 -21.81
N MET A 27 -6.04 3.00 -20.94
CA MET A 27 -6.49 3.59 -19.66
C MET A 27 -5.53 3.36 -18.47
N ALA A 28 -4.56 2.44 -18.58
CA ALA A 28 -3.56 2.19 -17.53
C ALA A 28 -2.42 3.23 -17.51
N LYS A 29 -2.33 4.13 -18.52
CA LYS A 29 -1.32 5.20 -18.59
C LYS A 29 -1.64 6.46 -17.79
N ALA A 30 -2.78 6.53 -17.08
CA ALA A 30 -3.21 7.73 -16.37
C ALA A 30 -2.63 7.90 -14.95
N PHE A 31 -1.70 7.03 -14.50
CA PHE A 31 -1.18 7.06 -13.12
C PHE A 31 0.36 6.94 -13.04
N ILE A 32 1.10 7.67 -13.88
CA ILE A 32 2.54 7.94 -13.66
C ILE A 32 2.85 9.37 -14.12
N PRO A 33 3.39 10.27 -13.28
CA PRO A 33 3.93 11.53 -13.76
C PRO A 33 5.27 11.26 -14.47
N ALA A 34 5.26 11.30 -15.80
CA ALA A 34 6.49 11.35 -16.59
C ALA A 34 7.11 12.75 -16.45
N ALA A 35 8.40 12.80 -16.10
CA ALA A 35 9.21 14.01 -16.12
C ALA A 35 10.04 14.06 -17.41
N HIS A 36 9.97 15.22 -18.07
CA HIS A 36 10.84 15.82 -19.10
C HIS A 36 10.71 15.50 -20.63
N ASP A 37 10.39 16.60 -21.33
CA ASP A 37 10.83 17.20 -22.62
C ASP A 37 10.51 16.57 -24.00
N GLY A 38 9.52 17.18 -24.67
CA GLY A 38 9.70 18.08 -25.83
C GLY A 38 10.14 17.52 -27.19
N ILE A 39 9.23 17.53 -28.19
CA ILE A 39 9.31 18.26 -29.49
C ILE A 39 8.14 17.85 -30.43
N GLU A 40 7.41 18.88 -30.84
CA GLU A 40 6.65 19.20 -32.08
C GLU A 40 5.81 18.17 -32.90
N ASP A 41 4.54 18.57 -33.07
CA ASP A 41 3.66 18.62 -34.26
C ASP A 41 3.81 17.62 -35.43
N ILE A 42 2.67 17.00 -35.80
CA ILE A 42 2.04 17.11 -37.13
C ILE A 42 0.57 16.67 -37.04
N ALA A 43 -0.32 17.52 -37.57
CA ALA A 43 -1.75 17.31 -37.72
C ALA A 43 -2.12 16.46 -38.96
N ALA A 44 -3.27 15.76 -38.91
CA ALA A 44 -4.45 16.00 -39.79
C ALA A 44 -5.27 14.73 -40.18
N LYS A 45 -6.63 14.91 -40.12
CA LYS A 45 -7.73 14.27 -40.91
C LYS A 45 -8.05 12.78 -40.66
N GLY A 46 -9.28 12.29 -40.67
CA GLY A 46 -10.65 12.78 -40.98
C GLY A 46 -11.65 11.66 -40.57
N ALA A 47 -12.85 11.96 -40.03
CA ALA A 47 -14.14 12.16 -40.73
C ALA A 47 -14.78 10.91 -41.40
N ASN A 48 -16.07 10.69 -41.06
CA ASN A 48 -17.09 9.75 -41.58
C ASN A 48 -16.96 8.27 -41.14
N ASP A 49 -18.03 7.51 -40.84
CA ASP A 49 -19.34 7.51 -41.53
C ASP A 49 -20.51 6.96 -40.68
N LYS A 50 -21.73 7.30 -41.11
CA LYS A 50 -23.04 6.85 -40.60
C LYS A 50 -23.46 5.53 -41.25
N LYS A 51 -24.19 4.65 -40.54
CA LYS A 51 -25.59 4.18 -40.88
C LYS A 51 -25.99 2.82 -40.28
N LYS A 52 -27.22 2.84 -39.72
CA LYS A 52 -28.36 1.91 -39.89
C LYS A 52 -28.33 0.46 -39.33
N SER A 53 -29.10 0.30 -38.24
CA SER A 53 -30.32 -0.54 -38.09
C SER A 53 -30.41 -1.94 -38.74
N LYS A 54 -30.71 -2.94 -37.90
CA LYS A 54 -31.69 -4.06 -38.06
C LYS A 54 -31.69 -4.87 -36.75
N LEU A 55 -32.71 -4.84 -35.90
CA LEU A 55 -33.93 -5.65 -35.95
C LEU A 55 -33.68 -7.11 -36.35
N PHE A 56 -33.52 -7.99 -35.34
CA PHE A 56 -33.92 -9.39 -35.41
C PHE A 56 -34.37 -9.87 -34.02
N SER A 57 -35.65 -10.19 -33.94
CA SER A 57 -36.28 -11.01 -32.92
C SER A 57 -36.11 -12.49 -33.29
N PHE A 58 -35.78 -13.35 -32.33
CA PHE A 58 -36.19 -14.75 -32.35
C PHE A 58 -36.34 -15.27 -30.92
N GLY A 59 -37.50 -15.86 -30.64
CA GLY A 59 -37.81 -16.55 -29.39
C GLY A 59 -37.69 -18.07 -29.52
N MET A 60 -38.18 -18.74 -28.47
CA MET A 60 -38.12 -20.19 -28.14
C MET A 60 -36.79 -20.62 -27.49
N GLY A 61 -36.75 -21.41 -26.43
CA GLY A 61 -37.81 -22.12 -25.71
C GLY A 61 -37.23 -23.40 -25.07
N ILE A 62 -37.53 -23.59 -23.78
CA ILE A 62 -37.68 -24.87 -23.03
C ILE A 62 -36.48 -25.84 -22.95
N GLY A 63 -36.13 -26.21 -21.72
CA GLY A 63 -35.32 -27.40 -21.45
C GLY A 63 -35.02 -27.67 -19.97
N LEU A 64 -36.06 -27.91 -19.15
CA LEU A 64 -35.91 -28.48 -17.80
C LEU A 64 -35.63 -29.98 -17.91
N SER A 65 -34.45 -30.42 -17.48
CA SER A 65 -34.11 -31.84 -17.31
C SER A 65 -33.80 -32.14 -15.86
N LYS A 66 -34.60 -33.04 -15.27
CA LYS A 66 -34.40 -33.67 -13.96
C LYS A 66 -33.42 -34.82 -14.12
N ASN A 67 -32.45 -34.94 -13.21
CA ASN A 67 -31.80 -36.23 -12.97
C ASN A 67 -31.85 -36.58 -11.47
N ARG A 68 -32.64 -37.61 -11.19
CA ARG A 68 -32.54 -38.47 -10.00
C ARG A 68 -31.30 -39.34 -10.16
N HIS A 69 -30.56 -39.59 -9.08
CA HIS A 69 -29.88 -40.86 -8.88
C HIS A 69 -30.09 -41.36 -7.45
N ASN A 70 -30.44 -42.64 -7.37
CA ASN A 70 -30.61 -43.48 -6.20
C ASN A 70 -29.26 -44.05 -5.75
N GLY A 71 -29.23 -44.51 -4.49
CA GLY A 71 -28.29 -45.52 -3.97
C GLY A 71 -27.30 -44.92 -2.99
N GLY A 72 -27.04 -45.50 -1.82
CA GLY A 72 -27.44 -46.78 -1.28
C GLY A 72 -26.94 -46.84 0.16
N ASP A 73 -27.68 -47.58 0.96
CA ASP A 73 -27.59 -47.73 2.40
C ASP A 73 -26.56 -48.82 2.76
N THR A 74 -25.54 -48.49 3.57
CA THR A 74 -24.72 -49.48 4.27
C THR A 74 -24.12 -48.93 5.57
N ARG A 75 -24.69 -49.41 6.68
CA ARG A 75 -24.05 -49.99 7.89
C ARG A 75 -23.01 -49.17 8.68
N ASP A 76 -23.45 -48.87 9.90
CA ASP A 76 -22.69 -48.80 11.16
C ASP A 76 -21.63 -49.92 11.33
N PRO A 77 -20.52 -49.66 12.05
CA PRO A 77 -20.57 -49.85 13.50
C PRO A 77 -19.76 -48.85 14.36
N GLY A 78 -20.43 -48.33 15.38
CA GLY A 78 -20.05 -48.32 16.80
C GLY A 78 -18.57 -48.24 17.20
N THR A 79 -18.23 -47.17 17.93
CA THR A 79 -17.16 -47.20 18.95
C THR A 79 -17.55 -46.34 20.15
N HIS A 80 -17.35 -46.95 21.32
CA HIS A 80 -17.44 -46.40 22.67
C HIS A 80 -16.59 -45.14 22.87
N LEU A 81 -17.11 -44.17 23.62
CA LEU A 81 -16.33 -43.09 24.23
C LEU A 81 -16.90 -42.82 25.63
N ASP A 82 -16.14 -43.28 26.62
CA ASP A 82 -16.34 -43.00 28.04
C ASP A 82 -15.66 -41.66 28.41
N ASP A 83 -16.39 -40.89 29.23
CA ASP A 83 -15.95 -40.04 30.36
C ASP A 83 -14.67 -39.19 30.25
N PHE A 84 -14.81 -37.85 30.23
CA PHE A 84 -14.02 -36.92 31.05
C PHE A 84 -14.82 -35.62 31.37
N PRO A 85 -14.56 -34.96 32.51
CA PRO A 85 -15.53 -34.15 33.23
C PRO A 85 -15.53 -32.66 32.89
N ALA A 86 -16.67 -32.02 33.21
CA ALA A 86 -16.93 -30.61 33.11
C ALA A 86 -15.99 -29.75 33.96
N ALA A 87 -15.31 -28.78 33.32
CA ALA A 87 -14.66 -27.66 33.97
C ALA A 87 -15.51 -26.39 33.81
N ALA A 88 -15.87 -25.78 34.95
CA ALA A 88 -16.67 -24.58 35.04
C ALA A 88 -15.97 -23.36 34.43
N SER A 89 -16.63 -22.67 33.49
CA SER A 89 -16.20 -21.36 32.99
C SER A 89 -16.84 -20.25 33.82
N SER A 90 -16.00 -19.47 34.51
CA SER A 90 -16.39 -18.23 35.16
C SER A 90 -16.56 -17.13 34.10
N ARG A 91 -17.81 -16.69 33.94
CA ARG A 91 -18.24 -15.68 32.99
C ARG A 91 -17.90 -14.29 33.52
N VAL A 92 -16.77 -13.72 33.10
CA VAL A 92 -16.48 -12.29 33.29
C VAL A 92 -17.07 -11.52 32.11
N GLN A 93 -18.09 -10.69 32.38
CA GLN A 93 -18.63 -9.74 31.41
C GLN A 93 -17.66 -8.56 31.23
N PRO A 94 -17.23 -8.21 30.01
CA PRO A 94 -16.63 -6.91 29.76
C PRO A 94 -17.74 -5.85 29.66
N ARG A 95 -17.57 -4.78 30.44
CA ARG A 95 -18.39 -3.56 30.39
C ARG A 95 -18.26 -2.91 29.01
N GLY A 96 -19.39 -2.72 28.34
CA GLY A 96 -19.49 -1.98 27.08
C GLY A 96 -19.08 -0.52 27.24
N GLY A 97 -17.90 -0.18 26.71
CA GLY A 97 -17.45 1.17 26.45
C GLY A 97 -17.70 1.51 24.97
N ARG A 98 -18.38 2.63 24.74
CA ARG A 98 -18.92 3.11 23.46
C ARG A 98 -17.83 3.71 22.56
N TRP A 99 -17.22 2.99 21.62
CA TRP A 99 -16.22 3.58 20.71
C TRP A 99 -16.22 2.97 19.28
N SER A 100 -16.74 3.72 18.32
CA SER A 100 -16.84 3.37 16.88
C SER A 100 -15.94 4.23 15.98
N SER A 101 -14.79 4.69 16.49
CA SER A 101 -14.04 5.81 15.88
C SER A 101 -13.02 5.38 14.81
N MET A 102 -12.32 4.24 14.96
CA MET A 102 -11.24 3.85 14.04
C MET A 102 -11.68 3.07 12.79
N SER A 103 -12.75 2.26 12.88
CA SER A 103 -13.44 1.77 11.68
C SER A 103 -13.98 2.93 10.84
N HIS A 104 -14.28 4.08 11.46
CA HIS A 104 -14.55 5.33 10.77
C HIS A 104 -13.30 6.00 10.19
N ALA A 105 -12.13 5.90 10.85
CA ALA A 105 -10.86 6.42 10.33
C ALA A 105 -10.46 5.70 9.04
N LEU A 106 -10.43 4.36 9.00
CA LEU A 106 -10.21 3.56 7.78
C LEU A 106 -11.24 3.86 6.68
N LYS A 107 -12.52 4.01 7.05
CA LYS A 107 -13.57 4.48 6.12
C LYS A 107 -13.36 5.93 5.67
N SER A 108 -12.75 6.81 6.46
CA SER A 108 -12.50 8.22 6.13
C SER A 108 -11.24 8.42 5.28
N THR A 109 -10.19 7.62 5.51
CA THR A 109 -9.00 7.59 4.66
C THR A 109 -9.30 6.94 3.31
N MET A 110 -10.49 6.42 3.05
CA MET A 110 -10.92 5.98 1.71
C MET A 110 -12.16 6.73 1.18
N ARG A 111 -12.73 7.69 1.93
CA ARG A 111 -13.84 8.54 1.46
C ARG A 111 -13.34 9.87 0.91
N PHE A 112 -13.49 10.07 -0.39
CA PHE A 112 -13.53 11.40 -1.01
C PHE A 112 -14.76 12.16 -0.50
N ARG A 113 -14.60 13.34 0.10
CA ARG A 113 -15.71 14.27 0.37
C ARG A 113 -15.98 15.08 -0.90
N PRO A 114 -17.24 15.20 -1.37
CA PRO A 114 -17.61 16.23 -2.33
C PRO A 114 -17.83 17.57 -1.61
N ASN A 115 -17.50 18.65 -2.32
CA ASN A 115 -17.62 20.05 -1.92
C ASN A 115 -18.98 20.42 -1.31
N PHE A 116 -18.94 21.25 -0.26
CA PHE A 116 -20.04 22.15 0.10
C PHE A 116 -19.49 23.53 0.47
N ALA A 117 -20.17 24.56 -0.04
CA ALA A 117 -19.84 25.97 0.11
C ALA A 117 -20.66 26.65 1.23
N SER A 118 -19.98 27.58 1.91
CA SER A 118 -20.38 28.85 2.58
C SER A 118 -21.45 28.91 3.71
N THR A 119 -21.07 29.60 4.80
CA THR A 119 -21.61 30.87 5.40
C THR A 119 -21.20 30.86 6.89
N GLY A 120 -20.49 31.82 7.51
CA GLY A 120 -20.58 33.28 7.64
C GLY A 120 -19.80 33.69 8.92
N PRO A 121 -19.51 34.98 9.20
CA PRO A 121 -18.44 35.38 10.12
C PRO A 121 -18.91 35.60 11.57
N GLN A 122 -18.09 35.18 12.56
CA GLN A 122 -18.22 35.60 13.96
C GLN A 122 -17.02 36.46 14.39
N LYS A 123 -17.30 37.56 15.10
CA LYS A 123 -16.36 38.56 15.62
C LYS A 123 -15.50 38.01 16.78
N PRO A 124 -14.23 38.47 16.94
CA PRO A 124 -13.42 38.10 18.08
C PRO A 124 -13.69 39.00 19.30
N ARG A 125 -13.64 38.39 20.49
CA ARG A 125 -13.54 39.06 21.79
C ARG A 125 -12.06 39.17 22.15
N THR A 126 -11.63 40.39 22.46
CA THR A 126 -10.28 40.71 22.95
C THR A 126 -10.14 40.36 24.44
N ASN A 127 -9.06 39.71 24.82
CA ASN A 127 -8.50 39.78 26.18
C ASN A 127 -6.97 39.85 26.07
N PRO A 128 -6.29 40.79 26.77
CA PRO A 128 -4.85 41.01 26.63
C PRO A 128 -4.07 40.17 27.66
N GLY A 129 -3.05 39.46 27.18
CA GLY A 129 -2.15 38.67 28.02
C GLY A 129 -1.06 38.00 27.17
N ALA A 130 -0.28 38.78 26.43
CA ALA A 130 0.97 38.33 25.83
C ALA A 130 2.00 38.12 26.96
N SER A 131 2.96 37.19 26.88
CA SER A 131 3.85 36.97 25.75
C SER A 131 4.58 35.62 25.87
N GLU A 132 4.25 34.67 24.99
CA GLU A 132 5.14 33.60 24.48
C GLU A 132 4.45 32.70 23.42
N GLU A 133 3.11 32.77 23.27
CA GLU A 133 2.33 32.02 22.27
C GLU A 133 2.32 32.62 20.84
N PHE A 134 3.06 33.69 20.57
CA PHE A 134 2.83 34.52 19.36
C PHE A 134 3.36 33.90 18.04
N LEU A 135 3.96 32.72 18.06
CA LEU A 135 4.45 32.02 16.86
C LEU A 135 3.59 30.81 16.45
N ASP A 136 2.53 30.48 17.18
CA ASP A 136 1.72 29.28 16.93
C ASP A 136 0.52 29.48 15.98
N GLU A 137 0.15 30.73 15.66
CA GLU A 137 -1.04 31.04 14.82
C GLU A 137 -0.74 31.74 13.49
N LEU A 138 0.52 32.16 13.24
CA LEU A 138 0.86 32.86 11.99
C LEU A 138 0.93 31.87 10.81
N SER A 139 0.14 32.13 9.77
CA SER A 139 0.27 31.44 8.48
C SER A 139 1.59 31.84 7.79
N MET A 140 2.09 30.98 6.89
CA MET A 140 3.36 31.23 6.17
C MET A 140 3.35 32.57 5.43
N ASP A 141 2.21 32.94 4.85
CA ASP A 141 2.05 34.20 4.14
C ASP A 141 2.08 35.41 5.09
N GLU A 142 1.58 35.28 6.33
CA GLU A 142 1.63 36.37 7.32
C GLU A 142 3.03 36.53 7.93
N ALA A 143 3.75 35.43 8.19
CA ALA A 143 5.13 35.50 8.67
C ALA A 143 6.07 36.09 7.60
N ILE A 144 5.88 35.73 6.33
CA ILE A 144 6.62 36.30 5.20
C ILE A 144 6.22 37.77 5.02
N ALA A 145 4.94 38.11 5.05
CA ALA A 145 4.47 39.49 4.89
C ALA A 145 4.96 40.41 6.02
N LEU A 146 5.07 39.93 7.26
CA LEU A 146 5.64 40.71 8.37
C LEU A 146 7.13 41.00 8.14
N LEU A 147 7.89 40.00 7.69
CA LEU A 147 9.30 40.18 7.33
C LEU A 147 9.46 41.11 6.12
N GLU A 148 8.61 41.02 5.11
CA GLU A 148 8.63 41.88 3.93
C GLU A 148 8.20 43.33 4.23
N ALA A 149 7.22 43.52 5.13
CA ALA A 149 6.78 44.84 5.59
C ALA A 149 7.89 45.57 6.37
N GLU A 150 8.62 44.85 7.22
CA GLU A 150 9.78 45.38 7.94
C GLU A 150 10.96 45.70 6.99
N MET A 151 11.00 45.06 5.81
CA MET A 151 12.01 45.31 4.76
C MET A 151 11.70 46.51 3.87
N THR A 152 10.45 46.98 3.81
CA THR A 152 10.02 48.05 2.87
C THR A 152 10.02 49.45 3.48
N GLU A 153 10.21 49.59 4.79
CA GLU A 153 10.08 50.89 5.47
C GLU A 153 11.32 51.83 5.33
N ASP A 154 12.47 51.37 4.83
CA ASP A 154 13.74 52.11 4.94
C ASP A 154 14.53 52.38 3.63
N LEU A 155 13.97 52.18 2.43
CA LEU A 155 14.69 52.38 1.16
C LEU A 155 14.26 53.64 0.39
N ALA A 156 14.99 54.75 0.59
CA ALA A 156 14.95 55.91 -0.30
C ALA A 156 15.74 55.66 -1.60
N PRO A 157 15.28 56.16 -2.78
CA PRO A 157 15.70 55.64 -4.09
C PRO A 157 17.03 56.15 -4.68
N ASP A 158 17.87 56.90 -3.97
CA ASP A 158 19.02 57.58 -4.59
C ASP A 158 20.38 57.10 -4.04
N THR A 159 20.90 55.96 -4.52
CA THR A 159 22.35 55.72 -4.79
C THR A 159 22.62 54.29 -5.27
N PHE A 160 22.82 54.10 -6.57
CA PHE A 160 23.08 52.78 -7.18
C PHE A 160 24.52 52.23 -6.98
N ALA A 161 25.45 52.99 -6.40
CA ALA A 161 26.86 52.60 -6.28
C ALA A 161 27.28 51.94 -4.96
N GLU A 162 26.43 51.95 -3.91
CA GLU A 162 26.71 51.31 -2.61
C GLU A 162 26.07 49.91 -2.43
N ASN A 163 25.38 49.41 -3.46
CA ASN A 163 24.51 48.23 -3.36
C ASN A 163 25.21 46.88 -3.12
N GLU A 164 26.51 46.74 -3.43
CA GLU A 164 27.23 45.49 -3.15
C GLU A 164 27.53 45.27 -1.65
N ARG A 165 27.61 46.34 -0.84
CA ARG A 165 27.74 46.22 0.62
C ARG A 165 26.40 45.99 1.32
N GLY A 166 25.29 46.42 0.71
CA GLY A 166 23.94 46.14 1.19
C GLY A 166 23.60 44.64 1.17
N LEU A 167 23.98 43.93 0.10
CA LEU A 167 23.77 42.49 -0.05
C LEU A 167 24.43 41.63 1.04
N ALA A 168 25.51 42.10 1.67
CA ALA A 168 26.14 41.40 2.79
C ALA A 168 25.28 41.41 4.08
N ARG A 169 24.41 42.43 4.27
CA ARG A 169 23.52 42.53 5.43
C ARG A 169 22.29 41.62 5.34
N PHE A 170 21.96 41.08 4.17
CA PHE A 170 20.79 40.21 3.95
C PHE A 170 21.10 38.70 4.05
N LYS A 171 22.37 38.30 4.16
CA LYS A 171 22.75 36.90 4.40
C LYS A 171 22.08 36.27 5.64
N PRO A 172 21.95 36.97 6.80
CA PRO A 172 21.28 36.40 7.97
C PRO A 172 19.79 36.16 7.73
N ILE A 173 19.11 37.07 7.01
CA ILE A 173 17.67 37.00 6.75
C ILE A 173 17.37 35.80 5.83
N ARG A 174 18.16 35.59 4.78
CA ARG A 174 18.03 34.42 3.92
C ARG A 174 18.23 33.11 4.69
N GLN A 175 19.21 33.05 5.59
CA GLN A 175 19.43 31.86 6.44
C GLN A 175 18.28 31.62 7.42
N ILE A 176 17.65 32.69 7.94
CA ILE A 176 16.47 32.58 8.79
C ILE A 176 15.26 32.10 7.98
N ALA A 177 15.04 32.65 6.79
CA ALA A 177 13.96 32.22 5.91
C ALA A 177 14.12 30.76 5.45
N GLU A 178 15.35 30.33 5.11
CA GLU A 178 15.65 28.93 4.77
C GLU A 178 15.40 28.00 5.98
N LYS A 179 15.83 28.40 7.19
CA LYS A 179 15.54 27.64 8.42
C LYS A 179 14.06 27.59 8.76
N LEU A 180 13.33 28.69 8.59
CA LEU A 180 11.88 28.73 8.81
C LEU A 180 11.17 27.83 7.80
N ASN A 181 11.52 27.92 6.51
CA ASN A 181 10.96 27.05 5.49
C ASN A 181 11.24 25.56 5.81
N ASP A 182 12.43 25.22 6.29
CA ASP A 182 12.76 23.87 6.76
C ASP A 182 11.99 23.42 8.00
N ILE A 183 11.60 24.35 8.88
CA ILE A 183 10.72 24.09 10.03
C ILE A 183 9.27 23.84 9.55
N PHE A 184 8.83 24.52 8.50
CA PHE A 184 7.48 24.40 7.94
C PHE A 184 7.31 23.26 6.92
N LYS A 185 8.39 22.66 6.41
CA LYS A 185 8.27 21.50 5.51
C LYS A 185 7.53 20.37 6.21
N ARG A 186 6.56 19.80 5.51
CA ARG A 186 5.73 18.71 6.03
C ARG A 186 6.60 17.48 6.26
N ARG A 187 6.66 17.04 7.52
CA ARG A 187 7.34 15.80 7.90
C ARG A 187 6.36 14.64 8.01
N THR A 188 6.75 13.52 7.43
CA THR A 188 5.98 12.27 7.47
C THR A 188 6.81 11.22 8.20
N MET A 189 6.27 10.69 9.29
CA MET A 189 6.83 9.54 9.97
C MET A 189 6.13 8.29 9.48
N THR A 190 6.90 7.30 9.07
CA THR A 190 6.39 5.96 8.83
C THR A 190 6.74 5.06 9.98
N ILE A 191 5.78 4.24 10.41
CA ILE A 191 5.95 3.24 11.45
C ILE A 191 5.60 1.87 10.88
N THR A 192 6.47 0.90 11.11
CA THR A 192 6.22 -0.49 10.73
C THR A 192 6.36 -1.40 11.93
N VAL A 193 5.52 -2.42 12.02
CA VAL A 193 5.57 -3.42 13.10
C VAL A 193 5.73 -4.80 12.49
N GLU A 194 6.90 -5.42 12.68
CA GLU A 194 7.22 -6.70 12.05
C GLU A 194 8.00 -7.61 12.98
N ASN A 195 7.46 -8.81 13.25
CA ASN A 195 8.04 -9.79 14.17
C ASN A 195 8.49 -9.13 15.48
N GLU A 196 7.63 -8.24 15.99
CA GLU A 196 7.82 -7.45 17.22
C GLU A 196 8.94 -6.43 17.17
N VAL A 197 9.56 -6.24 16.01
CA VAL A 197 10.45 -5.13 15.74
C VAL A 197 9.62 -3.97 15.20
N VAL A 198 9.67 -2.83 15.88
CA VAL A 198 9.17 -1.59 15.31
C VAL A 198 10.30 -0.83 14.64
N ARG A 199 10.05 -0.40 13.41
CA ARG A 199 10.94 0.52 12.69
C ARG A 199 10.21 1.83 12.44
N ILE A 200 10.93 2.91 12.70
CA ILE A 200 10.44 4.27 12.48
C ILE A 200 11.39 4.95 11.52
N VAL A 201 10.84 5.65 10.53
CA VAL A 201 11.60 6.54 9.66
C VAL A 201 10.84 7.84 9.51
N VAL A 202 11.54 8.96 9.62
CA VAL A 202 10.99 10.30 9.44
C VAL A 202 11.55 10.86 8.15
N PHE A 203 10.63 11.28 7.29
CA PHE A 203 10.89 11.86 5.99
C PHE A 203 10.55 13.35 6.02
N GLN A 204 11.40 14.12 5.35
CA GLN A 204 11.10 15.48 4.93
C GLN A 204 11.11 15.46 3.40
N ASP A 205 9.93 15.52 2.79
CA ASP A 205 9.75 15.18 1.38
C ASP A 205 10.38 13.81 1.06
N ARG A 206 11.37 13.74 0.18
CA ARG A 206 12.05 12.48 -0.19
C ARG A 206 13.35 12.23 0.56
N ASP A 207 13.65 13.02 1.59
CA ASP A 207 14.88 12.92 2.35
C ASP A 207 14.62 12.24 3.69
N VAL A 208 15.41 11.21 4.01
CA VAL A 208 15.40 10.57 5.33
C VAL A 208 16.14 11.48 6.32
N VAL A 209 15.42 12.01 7.30
CA VAL A 209 15.98 12.93 8.31
C VAL A 209 16.24 12.28 9.66
N ALA A 210 15.52 11.19 9.98
CA ALA A 210 15.74 10.41 11.18
C ALA A 210 15.19 8.98 11.01
N TRP A 211 15.77 8.02 11.70
CA TRP A 211 15.28 6.64 11.72
C TRP A 211 15.65 5.98 13.03
N GLY A 212 14.99 4.86 13.34
CA GLY A 212 15.30 4.08 14.51
C GLY A 212 14.62 2.72 14.51
N VAL A 213 15.12 1.84 15.37
CA VAL A 213 14.58 0.50 15.59
C VAL A 213 14.36 0.31 17.07
N ALA A 214 13.22 -0.26 17.43
CA ALA A 214 12.96 -0.79 18.74
C ALA A 214 12.68 -2.29 18.61
N ASN A 215 13.54 -3.10 19.23
CA ASN A 215 13.39 -4.54 19.30
C ASN A 215 13.32 -4.95 20.79
N PRO A 216 12.20 -5.53 21.26
CA PRO A 216 12.03 -5.96 22.65
C PRO A 216 12.89 -7.19 22.96
N LYS A 217 13.13 -8.04 21.96
CA LYS A 217 13.55 -9.42 22.16
C LYS A 217 14.89 -9.69 21.50
N GLN A 218 15.93 -9.47 22.30
CA GLN A 218 17.03 -10.44 22.36
C GLN A 218 16.62 -11.69 23.19
N ASP A 219 15.35 -12.12 23.15
CA ASP A 219 14.85 -13.31 23.85
C ASP A 219 14.32 -14.36 22.84
N PRO A 220 15.00 -15.51 22.66
CA PRO A 220 14.78 -16.44 21.55
C PRO A 220 13.53 -17.34 21.63
N PHE A 221 12.65 -17.22 22.63
CA PHE A 221 11.62 -18.24 22.91
C PHE A 221 10.14 -17.82 22.75
N ARG A 222 9.80 -16.63 22.27
CA ARG A 222 8.38 -16.26 22.06
C ARG A 222 7.95 -16.51 20.59
N GLY A 223 7.01 -17.44 20.41
CA GLY A 223 6.46 -17.87 19.11
C GLY A 223 5.42 -16.91 18.51
N LEU A 224 5.01 -17.23 17.28
CA LEU A 224 4.25 -16.48 16.26
C LEU A 224 2.90 -15.82 16.63
N GLU A 225 2.46 -15.86 17.89
CA GLU A 225 1.37 -14.98 18.31
C GLU A 225 1.96 -13.59 18.57
N MET A 226 1.26 -12.54 18.14
CA MET A 226 1.59 -11.16 18.53
C MET A 226 1.45 -11.07 20.04
N ALA A 227 2.51 -11.43 20.75
CA ALA A 227 2.56 -11.39 22.20
C ALA A 227 2.31 -9.93 22.56
N ARG A 228 1.19 -9.69 23.27
CA ARG A 228 0.82 -8.37 23.77
C ARG A 228 2.07 -7.61 24.19
N MET A 229 2.18 -6.36 23.74
CA MET A 229 3.33 -5.53 24.06
C MET A 229 3.46 -5.47 25.58
N ASP A 230 4.58 -5.97 26.10
CA ASP A 230 4.83 -5.82 27.53
C ASP A 230 5.15 -4.34 27.84
N ALA A 231 5.08 -4.01 29.13
CA ALA A 231 5.31 -2.65 29.60
C ALA A 231 6.73 -2.15 29.24
N GLU A 232 7.71 -3.07 29.19
CA GLU A 232 9.09 -2.77 28.80
C GLU A 232 9.15 -2.34 27.33
N TYR A 233 8.53 -3.11 26.43
CA TYR A 233 8.47 -2.74 25.03
C TYR A 233 7.81 -1.38 24.80
N THR A 234 6.66 -1.14 25.44
CA THR A 234 5.94 0.14 25.36
C THR A 234 6.81 1.29 25.84
N THR A 235 7.59 1.09 26.91
CA THR A 235 8.48 2.10 27.47
C THR A 235 9.63 2.41 26.51
N ARG A 236 10.26 1.38 25.93
CA ARG A 236 11.34 1.55 24.95
C ARG A 236 10.85 2.26 23.69
N MET A 237 9.65 1.92 23.23
CA MET A 237 8.99 2.58 22.10
C MET A 237 8.72 4.06 22.36
N LYS A 238 8.16 4.38 23.53
CA LYS A 238 7.94 5.78 23.94
C LYS A 238 9.26 6.53 24.05
N GLY A 239 10.32 5.87 24.54
CA GLY A 239 11.69 6.40 24.55
C GLY A 239 12.17 6.77 23.15
N LEU A 240 12.06 5.86 22.18
CA LEU A 240 12.44 6.11 20.79
C LEU A 240 11.64 7.27 20.17
N LEU A 241 10.32 7.30 20.38
CA LEU A 241 9.47 8.40 19.89
C LEU A 241 9.85 9.76 20.52
N ASN A 242 10.21 9.77 21.81
CA ASN A 242 10.66 10.97 22.50
C ASN A 242 12.05 11.44 22.03
N GLU A 243 12.97 10.51 21.75
CA GLU A 243 14.31 10.80 21.22
C GLU A 243 14.24 11.44 19.83
N LEU A 244 13.30 11.00 19.00
CA LEU A 244 13.05 11.61 17.70
C LEU A 244 12.46 13.04 17.82
N GLN A 245 11.97 13.46 18.99
CA GLN A 245 11.56 14.84 19.33
C GLN A 245 10.55 15.54 18.40
N PHE A 246 9.78 14.80 17.59
CA PHE A 246 8.87 15.43 16.63
C PHE A 246 7.43 15.52 17.16
N ARG A 247 6.98 16.74 17.50
CA ARG A 247 5.67 16.98 18.15
C ARG A 247 4.45 17.09 17.22
N ARG A 248 4.63 17.12 15.88
CA ARG A 248 3.52 17.35 14.91
C ARG A 248 3.74 16.59 13.60
N LEU A 249 3.95 15.27 13.68
CA LEU A 249 4.16 14.46 12.49
C LEU A 249 2.86 13.93 11.89
N ARG A 250 2.82 13.88 10.57
CA ARG A 250 1.93 12.96 9.88
C ARG A 250 2.51 11.57 10.03
N VAL A 251 1.79 10.68 10.69
CA VAL A 251 2.12 9.27 10.87
C VAL A 251 1.42 8.41 9.82
N VAL A 252 2.20 7.56 9.17
CA VAL A 252 1.74 6.54 8.23
C VAL A 252 2.15 5.18 8.77
N ALA A 253 1.20 4.30 9.05
CA ALA A 253 1.47 2.96 9.54
C ALA A 253 1.46 1.93 8.40
N ASP A 254 2.17 0.81 8.57
CA ASP A 254 1.89 -0.35 7.74
C ASP A 254 0.62 -1.08 8.20
N LEU A 255 0.13 -1.93 7.31
CA LEU A 255 -0.66 -3.08 7.66
C LEU A 255 0.18 -4.29 7.29
N PRO A 256 0.23 -5.35 8.12
CA PRO A 256 0.96 -6.57 7.82
C PRO A 256 0.62 -7.17 6.44
N PHE A 257 1.42 -8.17 6.03
CA PHE A 257 1.24 -8.95 4.81
C PHE A 257 -0.04 -9.82 4.81
N TYR A 258 -1.14 -9.32 5.34
CA TYR A 258 -2.45 -9.88 5.06
C TYR A 258 -2.64 -9.89 3.54
N VAL A 259 -3.24 -10.95 3.03
CA VAL A 259 -3.69 -10.99 1.64
C VAL A 259 -5.08 -10.38 1.66
N PRO A 260 -5.24 -9.05 1.46
CA PRO A 260 -6.56 -8.52 1.26
C PRO A 260 -7.17 -9.21 0.04
N LEU A 261 -8.39 -9.72 0.16
CA LEU A 261 -9.08 -10.22 -1.03
C LEU A 261 -9.60 -9.00 -1.80
N MET A 262 -8.94 -8.68 -2.91
CA MET A 262 -9.36 -7.62 -3.79
C MET A 262 -10.35 -8.16 -4.82
N ARG A 263 -11.49 -7.48 -5.00
CA ARG A 263 -12.52 -7.85 -5.96
C ARG A 263 -12.89 -6.65 -6.82
N HIS A 264 -12.89 -6.87 -8.14
CA HIS A 264 -13.55 -6.01 -9.10
C HIS A 264 -14.95 -6.58 -9.36
N LEU A 265 -15.98 -5.83 -9.00
CA LEU A 265 -17.37 -6.24 -9.17
C LEU A 265 -18.05 -5.34 -10.20
N GLN A 266 -18.83 -5.96 -11.08
CA GLN A 266 -19.73 -5.27 -11.98
C GLN A 266 -21.12 -5.24 -11.36
N ILE A 267 -21.48 -4.14 -10.72
CA ILE A 267 -22.79 -4.01 -10.07
C ILE A 267 -23.77 -3.35 -11.05
N PRO A 268 -24.94 -3.95 -11.32
CA PRO A 268 -25.95 -3.33 -12.19
C PRO A 268 -26.43 -2.00 -11.62
N LYS A 269 -27.08 -1.19 -12.45
CA LYS A 269 -27.55 0.14 -12.04
C LYS A 269 -28.59 0.08 -10.91
N ILE A 270 -28.12 0.22 -9.67
CA ILE A 270 -28.95 0.24 -8.45
C ILE A 270 -28.91 1.60 -7.75
N PRO A 271 -29.98 1.96 -6.99
CA PRO A 271 -29.95 3.14 -6.14
C PRO A 271 -28.81 3.08 -5.12
N LYS A 272 -28.10 4.22 -4.92
CA LYS A 272 -26.93 4.31 -4.03
C LYS A 272 -27.17 3.78 -2.61
N LYS A 273 -28.40 3.92 -2.10
CA LYS A 273 -28.78 3.43 -0.76
C LYS A 273 -28.67 1.90 -0.58
N TYR A 274 -28.66 1.14 -1.66
CA TYR A 274 -28.51 -0.31 -1.66
C TYR A 274 -27.10 -0.77 -2.02
N MET A 275 -26.20 0.15 -2.38
CA MET A 275 -24.87 -0.21 -2.88
C MET A 275 -24.03 -0.87 -1.80
N ASP A 276 -24.00 -0.31 -0.57
CA ASP A 276 -23.26 -0.89 0.57
C ASP A 276 -23.66 -2.36 0.79
N SER A 277 -24.96 -2.66 0.89
CA SER A 277 -25.44 -4.02 1.14
C SER A 277 -25.15 -4.98 0.00
N VAL A 278 -25.28 -4.54 -1.26
CA VAL A 278 -25.02 -5.39 -2.44
C VAL A 278 -23.53 -5.70 -2.53
N VAL A 279 -22.66 -4.69 -2.39
CA VAL A 279 -21.21 -4.88 -2.44
C VAL A 279 -20.74 -5.81 -1.32
N VAL A 280 -21.22 -5.62 -0.10
CA VAL A 280 -20.86 -6.50 1.03
C VAL A 280 -21.32 -7.93 0.76
N SER A 281 -22.55 -8.14 0.29
CA SER A 281 -23.05 -9.49 -0.05
C SER A 281 -22.21 -10.19 -1.11
N GLU A 282 -21.95 -9.51 -2.23
CA GLU A 282 -21.16 -10.05 -3.35
C GLU A 282 -19.72 -10.38 -2.94
N VAL A 283 -19.10 -9.55 -2.09
CA VAL A 283 -17.77 -9.85 -1.56
C VAL A 283 -17.82 -11.05 -0.62
N LEU A 284 -18.79 -11.08 0.31
CA LEU A 284 -18.94 -12.13 1.32
C LEU A 284 -19.20 -13.52 0.71
N GLU A 285 -19.88 -13.60 -0.43
CA GLU A 285 -20.07 -14.85 -1.17
C GLU A 285 -18.76 -15.47 -1.69
N THR A 286 -17.69 -14.68 -1.80
CA THR A 286 -16.42 -15.11 -2.40
C THR A 286 -15.25 -15.19 -1.44
N VAL A 287 -15.44 -14.75 -0.19
CA VAL A 287 -14.41 -14.78 0.87
C VAL A 287 -14.74 -15.88 1.88
N PRO A 288 -13.73 -16.52 2.50
CA PRO A 288 -13.95 -17.54 3.53
C PRO A 288 -14.15 -16.92 4.93
N PHE A 289 -14.75 -15.73 5.02
CA PHE A 289 -14.91 -14.97 6.28
C PHE A 289 -16.37 -14.54 6.50
N LEU A 290 -16.77 -14.44 7.76
CA LEU A 290 -18.07 -13.86 8.12
C LEU A 290 -18.01 -12.32 8.10
N ASP A 291 -19.16 -11.65 7.94
CA ASP A 291 -19.27 -10.17 7.95
C ASP A 291 -18.65 -9.55 9.20
N GLU A 292 -18.82 -10.19 10.35
CA GLU A 292 -18.26 -9.75 11.62
C GLU A 292 -16.73 -9.90 11.73
N GLU A 293 -16.12 -10.74 10.90
CA GLU A 293 -14.67 -11.05 10.92
C GLU A 293 -13.88 -10.25 9.89
N VAL A 294 -14.56 -9.55 8.97
CA VAL A 294 -13.93 -8.85 7.85
C VAL A 294 -14.41 -7.41 7.73
N ASP A 295 -13.50 -6.50 7.42
CA ASP A 295 -13.80 -5.14 7.00
C ASP A 295 -13.72 -5.06 5.47
N ILE A 296 -14.74 -4.48 4.85
CA ILE A 296 -14.85 -4.37 3.39
C ILE A 296 -14.92 -2.90 2.98
N PRO A 297 -13.80 -2.15 2.99
CA PRO A 297 -13.73 -0.88 2.28
C PRO A 297 -13.92 -1.09 0.77
N TRP A 298 -14.70 -0.20 0.16
CA TRP A 298 -14.95 -0.25 -1.28
C TRP A 298 -15.10 1.16 -1.87
N GLN A 299 -14.80 1.25 -3.16
CA GLN A 299 -14.97 2.44 -3.99
C GLN A 299 -15.66 2.05 -5.30
N TYR A 300 -16.34 2.99 -5.95
CA TYR A 300 -17.03 2.71 -7.20
C TYR A 300 -16.90 3.84 -8.23
N ARG A 301 -16.94 3.46 -9.50
CA ARG A 301 -17.09 4.34 -10.64
C ARG A 301 -18.39 3.98 -11.36
N ARG A 302 -19.20 4.99 -11.69
CA ARG A 302 -20.41 4.75 -12.51
C ARG A 302 -20.02 4.59 -13.97
N ASN A 303 -20.59 3.58 -14.62
CA ASN A 303 -20.48 3.37 -16.06
C ASN A 303 -21.89 3.38 -16.69
N THR A 304 -21.99 3.16 -17.99
CA THR A 304 -23.28 3.17 -18.71
C THR A 304 -24.19 2.01 -18.32
N GLU A 305 -23.60 0.87 -17.94
CA GLU A 305 -24.30 -0.39 -17.67
C GLU A 305 -24.59 -0.62 -16.17
N GLY A 306 -23.99 0.20 -15.29
CA GLY A 306 -24.01 0.00 -13.85
C GLY A 306 -22.91 0.77 -13.12
N SER A 307 -22.15 0.07 -12.29
CA SER A 307 -21.03 0.61 -11.54
C SER A 307 -19.92 -0.43 -11.41
N ASP A 308 -18.71 -0.01 -11.77
CA ASP A 308 -17.48 -0.75 -11.50
C ASP A 308 -17.13 -0.51 -10.03
N VAL A 309 -17.15 -1.56 -9.22
CA VAL A 309 -16.80 -1.50 -7.81
C VAL A 309 -15.45 -2.17 -7.59
N PHE A 310 -14.57 -1.51 -6.86
CA PHE A 310 -13.36 -2.11 -6.32
C PHE A 310 -13.52 -2.25 -4.81
N ALA A 311 -13.59 -3.48 -4.33
CA ALA A 311 -13.74 -3.81 -2.93
C ALA A 311 -12.51 -4.57 -2.43
N VAL A 312 -12.16 -4.35 -1.16
CA VAL A 312 -11.01 -4.95 -0.51
C VAL A 312 -11.50 -5.57 0.78
N ALA A 313 -11.41 -6.89 0.93
CA ALA A 313 -11.79 -7.59 2.15
C ALA A 313 -10.56 -7.80 3.05
N VAL A 314 -10.58 -7.26 4.26
CA VAL A 314 -9.45 -7.30 5.21
C VAL A 314 -9.91 -7.93 6.53
N PRO A 315 -9.24 -8.97 7.06
CA PRO A 315 -9.64 -9.56 8.33
C PRO A 315 -9.54 -8.55 9.48
N LYS A 316 -10.64 -8.34 10.21
CA LYS A 316 -10.75 -7.34 11.31
C LYS A 316 -9.76 -7.61 12.43
N LYS A 317 -9.70 -8.84 12.92
CA LYS A 317 -8.79 -9.24 14.01
C LYS A 317 -7.35 -8.78 13.78
N ALA A 318 -6.88 -8.98 12.56
CA ALA A 318 -5.55 -8.63 12.11
C ALA A 318 -5.31 -7.10 12.12
N VAL A 319 -6.29 -6.33 11.64
CA VAL A 319 -6.23 -4.86 11.67
C VAL A 319 -6.33 -4.35 13.10
N ASP A 320 -7.25 -4.88 13.90
CA ASP A 320 -7.49 -4.48 15.28
C ASP A 320 -6.26 -4.73 16.15
N GLU A 321 -5.60 -5.89 16.03
CA GLU A 321 -4.34 -6.18 16.74
C GLU A 321 -3.24 -5.16 16.41
N HIS A 322 -3.12 -4.78 15.14
CA HIS A 322 -2.16 -3.76 14.71
C HIS A 322 -2.54 -2.36 15.22
N VAL A 323 -3.83 -2.05 15.24
CA VAL A 323 -4.37 -0.79 15.76
C VAL A 323 -4.16 -0.68 17.27
N ASP A 324 -4.42 -1.74 18.02
CA ASP A 324 -4.25 -1.78 19.47
C ASP A 324 -2.80 -1.47 19.86
N ILE A 325 -1.85 -2.03 19.12
CA ILE A 325 -0.42 -1.72 19.26
C ILE A 325 -0.15 -0.22 19.10
N LEU A 326 -0.66 0.39 18.03
CA LEU A 326 -0.44 1.82 17.79
C LEU A 326 -1.11 2.68 18.89
N GLN A 327 -2.27 2.25 19.39
CA GLN A 327 -2.97 2.92 20.48
C GLN A 327 -2.19 2.85 21.81
N GLU A 328 -1.58 1.71 22.15
CA GLU A 328 -0.74 1.57 23.35
C GLU A 328 0.48 2.52 23.31
N LEU A 329 0.96 2.82 22.10
CA LEU A 329 2.01 3.79 21.83
C LEU A 329 1.52 5.25 21.78
N ASN A 330 0.22 5.49 21.94
CA ASN A 330 -0.43 6.79 21.75
C ASN A 330 -0.12 7.39 20.36
N VAL A 331 0.02 6.53 19.35
CA VAL A 331 0.24 6.90 17.96
C VAL A 331 -1.08 6.82 17.22
N HIS A 332 -1.43 7.88 16.48
CA HIS A 332 -2.69 7.95 15.73
C HIS A 332 -2.36 8.09 14.25
N PRO A 333 -2.26 6.97 13.51
CA PRO A 333 -1.90 7.02 12.09
C PRO A 333 -2.96 7.77 11.29
N GLN A 334 -2.53 8.75 10.49
CA GLN A 334 -3.40 9.48 9.56
C GLN A 334 -3.58 8.74 8.23
N ALA A 335 -2.74 7.74 7.95
CA ALA A 335 -2.91 6.79 6.87
C ALA A 335 -2.31 5.44 7.24
N ALA A 336 -2.82 4.38 6.61
CA ALA A 336 -2.26 3.04 6.71
C ALA A 336 -2.29 2.38 5.31
N TYR A 337 -1.24 1.62 4.99
CA TYR A 337 -1.10 0.93 3.71
C TYR A 337 -0.58 -0.48 3.93
N SER A 338 -0.96 -1.43 3.08
CA SER A 338 -0.38 -2.78 3.18
C SER A 338 1.12 -2.74 2.96
N ARG A 339 1.85 -3.58 3.69
CA ARG A 339 3.31 -3.74 3.55
C ARG A 339 3.71 -4.11 2.12
N SER A 340 2.91 -4.93 1.45
CA SER A 340 3.09 -5.28 0.03
C SER A 340 2.97 -4.07 -0.90
N THR A 341 2.02 -3.16 -0.62
CA THR A 341 1.89 -1.89 -1.35
C THR A 341 3.11 -1.01 -1.08
N GLY A 342 3.53 -0.89 0.18
CA GLY A 342 4.76 -0.20 0.54
C GLY A 342 5.95 -0.72 -0.27
N LEU A 343 6.23 -2.02 -0.22
CA LEU A 343 7.34 -2.62 -0.96
C LEU A 343 7.26 -2.40 -2.47
N ALA A 344 6.08 -2.49 -3.08
CA ALA A 344 5.91 -2.18 -4.50
C ALA A 344 6.31 -0.73 -4.84
N PHE A 345 5.90 0.24 -4.01
CA PHE A 345 6.31 1.64 -4.17
C PHE A 345 7.80 1.84 -3.91
N ALA A 346 8.38 1.12 -2.94
CA ALA A 346 9.79 1.21 -2.60
C ALA A 346 10.70 0.66 -3.71
N ALA A 347 10.26 -0.42 -4.37
CA ALA A 347 10.98 -1.01 -5.49
C ALA A 347 11.07 -0.05 -6.69
N GLY A 348 10.06 0.79 -6.90
CA GLY A 348 10.06 1.77 -8.00
C GLY A 348 10.03 1.15 -9.41
N ILE A 349 9.75 -0.15 -9.51
CA ILE A 349 9.73 -0.92 -10.77
C ILE A 349 8.31 -1.43 -10.99
N SER A 350 7.83 -1.32 -12.24
CA SER A 350 6.47 -1.70 -12.58
C SER A 350 6.23 -3.20 -12.51
N ASN A 351 7.17 -4.03 -12.97
CA ASN A 351 7.02 -5.48 -13.02
C ASN A 351 8.23 -6.14 -12.37
N ALA A 352 8.04 -6.79 -11.22
CA ALA A 352 9.11 -7.43 -10.47
C ALA A 352 8.55 -8.43 -9.47
N ILE A 353 9.41 -9.31 -8.98
CA ILE A 353 9.15 -10.12 -7.79
C ILE A 353 9.97 -9.55 -6.65
N ILE A 354 9.34 -9.24 -5.52
CA ILE A 354 10.02 -8.73 -4.33
C ILE A 354 10.06 -9.84 -3.29
N VAL A 355 11.25 -10.18 -2.80
CA VAL A 355 11.48 -11.08 -1.67
C VAL A 355 11.83 -10.22 -0.46
N HIS A 356 10.95 -10.21 0.54
CA HIS A 356 11.19 -9.51 1.80
C HIS A 356 11.57 -10.52 2.89
N LEU A 357 12.84 -10.53 3.28
CA LEU A 357 13.41 -11.47 4.23
C LEU A 357 13.42 -10.90 5.64
N THR A 358 12.81 -11.62 6.57
CA THR A 358 12.68 -11.24 7.98
C THR A 358 13.01 -12.42 8.87
N LYS A 359 13.22 -12.19 10.17
CA LYS A 359 13.55 -13.28 11.10
C LYS A 359 12.45 -14.35 11.11
N GLY A 360 12.78 -15.53 10.61
CA GLY A 360 11.90 -16.70 10.57
C GLY A 360 10.83 -16.68 9.48
N GLN A 361 10.74 -15.63 8.67
CA GLN A 361 9.71 -15.49 7.63
C GLN A 361 10.23 -14.78 6.39
N ALA A 362 9.75 -15.18 5.22
CA ALA A 362 9.88 -14.43 3.98
C ALA A 362 8.49 -14.09 3.43
N ALA A 363 8.40 -12.96 2.72
CA ALA A 363 7.25 -12.65 1.89
C ALA A 363 7.71 -12.47 0.44
N VAL A 364 7.08 -13.21 -0.48
CA VAL A 364 7.29 -13.09 -1.92
C VAL A 364 6.10 -12.32 -2.49
N ILE A 365 6.36 -11.15 -3.07
CA ILE A 365 5.34 -10.26 -3.62
C ILE A 365 5.52 -10.17 -5.13
N LEU A 366 4.46 -10.46 -5.88
CA LEU A 366 4.41 -10.13 -7.31
C LEU A 366 3.94 -8.70 -7.48
N VAL A 367 4.75 -7.89 -8.15
CA VAL A 367 4.40 -6.53 -8.56
C VAL A 367 4.20 -6.53 -10.07
N LEU A 368 3.05 -6.05 -10.52
CA LEU A 368 2.78 -5.79 -11.93
C LEU A 368 2.14 -4.41 -12.07
N GLU A 369 2.55 -3.67 -13.10
CA GLU A 369 2.09 -2.31 -13.36
C GLU A 369 2.27 -1.37 -12.15
N GLY A 370 3.29 -1.63 -11.33
CA GLY A 370 3.61 -0.85 -10.12
C GLY A 370 2.72 -1.15 -8.92
N ALA A 371 1.86 -2.17 -9.00
CA ALA A 371 0.97 -2.57 -7.91
C ALA A 371 1.24 -4.01 -7.46
N ALA A 372 1.21 -4.26 -6.15
CA ALA A 372 1.27 -5.60 -5.60
C ALA A 372 0.01 -6.38 -6.01
N LYS A 373 0.19 -7.50 -6.71
CA LYS A 373 -0.90 -8.35 -7.21
C LYS A 373 -1.13 -9.59 -6.34
N THR A 374 -0.06 -10.22 -5.86
CA THR A 374 -0.14 -11.36 -4.94
C THR A 374 0.99 -11.32 -3.91
N VAL A 375 0.77 -11.97 -2.77
CA VAL A 375 1.73 -12.12 -1.67
C VAL A 375 1.70 -13.57 -1.22
N ASN A 376 2.84 -14.24 -1.27
CA ASN A 376 3.05 -15.57 -0.72
C ASN A 376 3.99 -15.47 0.48
N ARG A 377 3.52 -15.91 1.66
CA ARG A 377 4.32 -15.90 2.89
C ARG A 377 4.90 -17.29 3.13
N VAL A 378 6.18 -17.32 3.48
CA VAL A 378 6.93 -18.54 3.73
C VAL A 378 7.49 -18.48 5.14
N GLU A 379 7.17 -19.48 5.95
CA GLU A 379 7.85 -19.66 7.23
C GLU A 379 9.23 -20.28 6.94
N LEU A 380 10.29 -19.54 7.27
CA LEU A 380 11.68 -20.01 7.12
C LEU A 380 12.12 -20.88 8.30
N GLY A 381 11.24 -21.05 9.29
CA GLY A 381 11.49 -21.76 10.55
C GLY A 381 12.49 -21.02 11.45
N ALA A 382 13.01 -21.73 12.45
CA ALA A 382 13.95 -21.13 13.39
C ALA A 382 15.32 -20.89 12.72
N ALA A 383 16.04 -19.87 13.20
CA ALA A 383 17.32 -19.39 12.65
C ALA A 383 18.47 -20.42 12.60
N HIS A 384 18.24 -21.65 13.06
CA HIS A 384 19.21 -22.74 12.99
C HIS A 384 19.01 -23.67 11.78
N LEU A 385 17.98 -23.44 10.97
CA LEU A 385 17.84 -24.14 9.69
C LEU A 385 18.92 -23.67 8.72
N ASN A 386 19.40 -24.60 7.90
CA ASN A 386 20.42 -24.34 6.87
C ASN A 386 19.90 -23.32 5.84
N ASP A 387 20.67 -22.28 5.56
CA ASP A 387 20.37 -21.23 4.56
C ASP A 387 20.00 -21.83 3.19
N GLU A 388 20.61 -22.95 2.82
CA GLU A 388 20.30 -23.65 1.57
C GLU A 388 18.86 -24.18 1.55
N LEU A 389 18.36 -24.69 2.67
CA LEU A 389 16.96 -25.15 2.78
C LEU A 389 15.99 -23.96 2.78
N GLN A 390 16.35 -22.88 3.48
CA GLN A 390 15.54 -21.65 3.46
C GLN A 390 15.47 -21.05 2.05
N ALA A 391 16.59 -21.06 1.32
CA ALA A 391 16.64 -20.63 -0.07
C ALA A 391 15.78 -21.52 -0.98
N ASP A 392 15.74 -22.84 -0.77
CA ASP A 392 14.83 -23.74 -1.50
C ASP A 392 13.36 -23.37 -1.26
N LEU A 393 12.98 -23.09 -0.01
CA LEU A 393 11.60 -22.70 0.35
C LEU A 393 11.20 -21.36 -0.30
N VAL A 394 12.09 -20.38 -0.30
CA VAL A 394 11.84 -19.08 -0.95
C VAL A 394 11.76 -19.24 -2.47
N THR A 395 12.64 -20.05 -3.07
CA THR A 395 12.64 -20.33 -4.50
C THR A 395 11.33 -20.99 -4.93
N GLN A 396 10.88 -22.00 -4.19
CA GLN A 396 9.58 -22.64 -4.43
C GLN A 396 8.41 -21.64 -4.34
N ALA A 397 8.46 -20.70 -3.39
CA ALA A 397 7.42 -19.70 -3.24
C ALA A 397 7.39 -18.68 -4.39
N ILE A 398 8.56 -18.35 -4.97
CA ILE A 398 8.68 -17.55 -6.20
C ILE A 398 8.03 -18.30 -7.36
N GLU A 399 8.38 -19.57 -7.58
CA GLU A 399 7.78 -20.40 -8.64
C GLU A 399 6.25 -20.50 -8.48
N GLN A 400 5.76 -20.70 -7.26
CA GLN A 400 4.33 -20.74 -6.97
C GLN A 400 3.62 -19.44 -7.35
N VAL A 401 4.22 -18.28 -7.04
CA VAL A 401 3.68 -16.97 -7.38
C VAL A 401 3.64 -16.76 -8.90
N GLU A 402 4.69 -17.15 -9.61
CA GLU A 402 4.75 -17.08 -11.07
C GLU A 402 3.70 -17.99 -11.74
N VAL A 403 3.51 -19.21 -11.23
CA VAL A 403 2.52 -20.17 -11.75
C VAL A 403 1.10 -19.73 -11.45
N TYR A 404 0.84 -19.23 -10.25
CA TYR A 404 -0.50 -18.82 -9.84
C TYR A 404 -1.02 -17.62 -10.64
N TYR A 405 -0.14 -16.68 -11.00
CA TYR A 405 -0.51 -15.46 -11.70
C TYR A 405 -0.32 -15.52 -13.22
N GLN A 406 -0.68 -16.62 -13.87
CA GLN A 406 -0.76 -16.69 -15.34
C GLN A 406 -2.22 -16.45 -15.79
N PRO A 407 -2.68 -15.18 -15.90
CA PRO A 407 -4.08 -14.86 -16.21
C PRO A 407 -4.54 -15.45 -17.54
N ASP A 408 -3.61 -15.60 -18.48
CA ASP A 408 -3.77 -16.39 -19.69
C ASP A 408 -2.47 -17.15 -19.94
N ARG A 409 -2.52 -18.48 -20.01
CA ARG A 409 -1.37 -19.37 -20.34
C ARG A 409 -0.61 -19.00 -21.63
N LYS A 410 -1.14 -18.05 -22.41
CA LYS A 410 -0.57 -17.56 -23.66
C LYS A 410 0.38 -16.38 -23.49
N SER A 411 0.35 -15.66 -22.36
CA SER A 411 1.25 -14.53 -22.12
C SER A 411 2.38 -14.95 -21.17
N ASN A 412 3.62 -14.89 -21.64
CA ASN A 412 4.82 -15.06 -20.81
C ASN A 412 5.13 -13.80 -19.98
N ALA A 413 4.14 -12.97 -19.67
CA ALA A 413 4.35 -11.65 -19.05
C ALA A 413 4.98 -11.72 -17.65
N VAL A 414 4.85 -12.87 -16.98
CA VAL A 414 5.39 -13.13 -15.63
C VAL A 414 6.68 -13.95 -15.68
N ALA A 415 7.08 -14.46 -16.85
CA ALA A 415 8.31 -15.24 -16.97
C ALA A 415 9.55 -14.34 -16.89
N ASN A 416 10.54 -14.75 -16.09
CA ASN A 416 11.82 -14.05 -15.93
C ASN A 416 11.68 -12.62 -15.38
N LEU A 417 10.69 -12.37 -14.53
CA LEU A 417 10.61 -11.09 -13.85
C LEU A 417 11.84 -10.88 -12.97
N PRO A 418 12.40 -9.67 -12.94
CA PRO A 418 13.52 -9.38 -12.07
C PRO A 418 13.12 -9.53 -10.61
N VAL A 419 14.05 -10.03 -9.79
CA VAL A 419 13.85 -10.29 -8.38
C VAL A 419 14.60 -9.25 -7.55
N LEU A 420 13.90 -8.59 -6.62
CA LEU A 420 14.49 -7.67 -5.66
C LEU A 420 14.45 -8.32 -4.27
N ILE A 421 15.58 -8.35 -3.57
CA ILE A 421 15.65 -8.86 -2.21
C ILE A 421 15.75 -7.68 -1.25
N THR A 422 14.89 -7.66 -0.22
CA THR A 422 14.77 -6.59 0.78
C THR A 422 14.61 -7.19 2.18
N GLY A 423 14.66 -6.35 3.22
CA GLY A 423 14.46 -6.74 4.61
C GLY A 423 15.75 -6.89 5.42
N PRO A 424 15.65 -7.03 6.74
CA PRO A 424 16.79 -7.04 7.66
C PRO A 424 17.76 -8.22 7.49
N LEU A 425 17.39 -9.29 6.78
CA LEU A 425 18.28 -10.44 6.55
C LEU A 425 19.04 -10.36 5.23
N VAL A 426 18.94 -9.25 4.48
CA VAL A 426 19.69 -9.12 3.22
C VAL A 426 21.20 -9.03 3.45
N ASP A 427 21.62 -8.36 4.52
CA ASP A 427 23.04 -8.27 4.87
C ASP A 427 23.59 -9.60 5.41
N ASP A 428 22.72 -10.55 5.75
CA ASP A 428 23.10 -11.94 5.97
C ASP A 428 23.36 -12.61 4.61
N SER A 429 24.55 -12.32 4.08
CA SER A 429 24.89 -12.62 2.68
C SER A 429 24.70 -14.08 2.32
N ALA A 430 24.78 -15.02 3.27
CA ALA A 430 24.67 -16.45 3.00
C ALA A 430 23.29 -16.85 2.42
N LEU A 431 22.20 -16.38 3.03
CA LEU A 431 20.85 -16.68 2.57
C LEU A 431 20.52 -15.95 1.25
N ALA A 432 20.84 -14.65 1.17
CA ALA A 432 20.61 -13.87 -0.03
C ALA A 432 21.38 -14.44 -1.24
N ASP A 433 22.65 -14.83 -1.04
CA ASP A 433 23.47 -15.47 -2.06
C ASP A 433 22.93 -16.86 -2.43
N ALA A 434 22.47 -17.64 -1.45
CA ALA A 434 21.88 -18.96 -1.69
C ALA A 434 20.60 -18.86 -2.54
N ILE A 435 19.77 -17.84 -2.32
CA ILE A 435 18.61 -17.53 -3.16
C ILE A 435 19.07 -17.11 -4.56
N ALA A 436 20.00 -16.16 -4.66
CA ALA A 436 20.49 -15.65 -5.94
C ALA A 436 21.09 -16.74 -6.84
N ARG A 437 21.78 -17.74 -6.27
CA ARG A 437 22.35 -18.88 -7.02
C ARG A 437 21.30 -19.82 -7.63
N ARG A 438 20.10 -19.88 -7.05
CA ARG A 438 19.02 -20.79 -7.47
C ARG A 438 18.12 -20.18 -8.52
N LEU A 439 18.00 -18.85 -8.51
CA LEU A 439 17.06 -18.17 -9.37
C LEU A 439 17.63 -18.01 -10.78
N PRO A 440 16.85 -18.37 -11.82
CA PRO A 440 17.20 -18.04 -13.19
C PRO A 440 16.98 -16.55 -13.49
N ASN A 441 16.23 -15.86 -12.63
CA ASN A 441 15.85 -14.46 -12.76
C ASN A 441 17.03 -13.53 -12.41
N GLU A 442 17.06 -12.36 -13.05
CA GLU A 442 18.00 -11.30 -12.69
C GLU A 442 17.72 -10.77 -11.28
N ILE A 443 18.73 -10.78 -10.41
CA ILE A 443 18.64 -10.10 -9.10
C ILE A 443 18.96 -8.63 -9.30
N MET A 444 17.97 -7.76 -9.10
CA MET A 444 18.16 -6.32 -9.19
C MET A 444 18.58 -5.72 -7.86
N PRO A 445 19.51 -4.74 -7.86
CA PRO A 445 19.87 -4.01 -6.66
C PRO A 445 18.71 -3.15 -6.17
N PHE A 446 18.53 -3.07 -4.85
CA PHE A 446 17.52 -2.21 -4.24
C PHE A 446 17.98 -0.75 -4.23
N ALA A 447 17.41 0.07 -5.11
CA ALA A 447 17.77 1.49 -5.29
C ALA A 447 16.52 2.39 -5.23
N PRO A 448 15.99 2.70 -4.03
CA PRO A 448 14.75 3.47 -3.92
C PRO A 448 14.94 4.94 -4.31
N ALA A 449 13.88 5.57 -4.83
CA ALA A 449 13.89 6.97 -5.30
C ALA A 449 13.80 8.01 -4.15
N ILE A 450 14.70 7.91 -3.18
CA ILE A 450 14.82 8.79 -2.01
C ILE A 450 16.29 9.17 -1.75
N THR A 451 16.50 10.27 -1.03
CA THR A 451 17.83 10.63 -0.50
C THR A 451 17.93 10.15 0.94
N TYR A 452 19.09 9.64 1.34
CA TYR A 452 19.32 9.18 2.69
C TYR A 452 20.79 9.34 3.11
N PRO A 453 21.07 9.43 4.43
CA PRO A 453 22.44 9.48 4.94
C PRO A 453 23.20 8.16 4.70
N GLU A 454 24.54 8.21 4.67
CA GLU A 454 25.40 7.07 4.36
C GLU A 454 25.18 5.84 5.26
N HIS A 455 24.81 6.04 6.52
CA HIS A 455 24.57 4.96 7.49
C HIS A 455 23.14 4.41 7.49
N PHE A 456 22.26 4.95 6.65
CA PHE A 456 20.91 4.43 6.51
C PHE A 456 20.91 3.19 5.61
N LEU A 457 20.29 2.10 6.08
CA LEU A 457 20.24 0.82 5.35
C LEU A 457 18.90 0.71 4.60
N PRO A 458 18.83 1.13 3.31
CA PRO A 458 17.56 1.26 2.62
C PRO A 458 16.79 -0.06 2.51
N HIS A 459 17.47 -1.20 2.32
CA HIS A 459 16.82 -2.51 2.20
C HIS A 459 16.11 -2.95 3.48
N GLU A 460 16.64 -2.63 4.67
CA GLU A 460 15.99 -2.94 5.95
C GLU A 460 14.73 -2.11 6.17
N TYR A 461 14.73 -0.87 5.67
CA TYR A 461 13.64 0.09 5.78
C TYR A 461 12.79 0.18 4.50
N ALA A 462 12.89 -0.80 3.60
CA ALA A 462 12.20 -0.78 2.31
C ALA A 462 10.70 -0.55 2.46
N VAL A 463 10.07 -1.19 3.46
CA VAL A 463 8.65 -0.96 3.78
C VAL A 463 8.40 0.50 4.15
N ASN A 464 9.15 1.05 5.11
CA ASN A 464 9.01 2.42 5.59
C ASN A 464 9.17 3.45 4.47
N ILE A 465 10.12 3.23 3.56
CA ILE A 465 10.33 4.05 2.35
C ILE A 465 9.10 3.99 1.46
N GLY A 466 8.63 2.77 1.20
CA GLY A 466 7.45 2.49 0.41
C GLY A 466 6.17 3.17 0.90
N LEU A 467 5.93 3.11 2.21
CA LEU A 467 4.80 3.78 2.86
C LEU A 467 4.85 5.30 2.64
N ALA A 468 6.03 5.91 2.79
CA ALA A 468 6.22 7.34 2.61
C ALA A 468 5.95 7.74 1.15
N LEU A 469 6.52 7.00 0.19
CA LEU A 469 6.31 7.23 -1.23
C LEU A 469 4.84 7.06 -1.64
N SER A 470 4.14 6.06 -1.08
CA SER A 470 2.71 5.83 -1.33
C SER A 470 1.84 6.98 -0.81
N ASP A 471 2.10 7.48 0.41
CA ASP A 471 1.38 8.62 0.99
C ASP A 471 1.64 9.92 0.20
N MET A 472 2.89 10.15 -0.23
CA MET A 472 3.24 11.29 -1.07
C MET A 472 2.55 11.24 -2.43
N ALA A 473 2.57 10.10 -3.11
CA ALA A 473 1.90 9.92 -4.39
C ALA A 473 0.39 10.23 -4.28
N ARG A 474 -0.22 9.81 -3.17
CA ARG A 474 -1.62 10.09 -2.89
C ARG A 474 -1.91 11.57 -2.65
N SER A 475 -1.01 12.27 -1.97
CA SER A 475 -1.20 13.67 -1.62
C SER A 475 -1.25 14.60 -2.84
N LYS A 476 -0.60 14.23 -3.95
CA LYS A 476 -0.57 14.99 -5.21
C LYS A 476 -1.87 14.94 -6.01
N VAL A 477 -2.74 13.98 -5.71
CA VAL A 477 -4.01 13.77 -6.44
C VAL A 477 -5.16 14.58 -5.81
N ARG A 478 -4.93 15.17 -4.64
CA ARG A 478 -5.89 16.07 -3.96
C ARG A 478 -5.56 17.51 -4.26
#